data_AF-A0A521Y766-F1
#
_entry.id   AF-A0A521Y766-F1
#
_cell.length_a   1.000
_cell.length_b   1.000
_cell.length_c   1.000
_cell.angle_alpha   90.00
_cell.angle_beta   90.00
_cell.angle_gamma   90.00
#
_symmetry.space_group_name_H-M   'P 1'
#
loop_
_entity.id
_entity.type
_entity.pdbx_description
1 polymer ?
#
loop_
_entity_poly.entity_id
_entity_poly.type
_entity_poly.pdbx_seq_one_letter_code
_entity_poly.pdbx_strand_id
1 'polypeptide(L)'
;FRGQQFATGLVGAAVFPLIGLLTGGAWPVWLWLATFAAGYAAPSWQLNARLRRRRLTVVTETPAALDLLVLGASAGLSPEQALAETAKQLDGVLGVALRSVVLEASIGGPDYAEGLRLLAEREEVPGLRSLADTWRLAHQQGTPLAPAMLALSQTARDRERTQLLEEGGKAAVRMLFPIAFCIFPVFLIVLLYPAGVQLLGLGR
;
A
#
# COMPACT_ATOMS: atom_id res chain seq x y z
N PHE A 1 13.34 14.96 11.65
CA PHE A 1 12.39 14.96 10.52
C PHE A 1 11.34 16.07 10.53
N ARG A 2 11.19 16.88 11.60
CA ARG A 2 10.35 18.10 11.59
C ARG A 2 11.01 19.34 10.95
N GLY A 3 12.34 19.43 10.97
CA GLY A 3 13.08 20.61 10.45
C GLY A 3 13.01 20.81 8.94
N GLN A 4 13.02 19.73 8.14
CA GLN A 4 12.85 19.83 6.69
C GLN A 4 11.42 20.24 6.26
N GLN A 5 10.42 20.02 7.13
CA GLN A 5 9.01 20.36 6.88
C GLN A 5 8.76 21.87 7.03
N PHE A 6 9.47 22.52 7.96
CA PHE A 6 9.44 23.97 8.09
C PHE A 6 10.22 24.65 6.97
N ALA A 7 11.36 24.10 6.54
CA ALA A 7 12.18 24.70 5.50
C ALA A 7 11.47 24.77 4.13
N THR A 8 10.79 23.71 3.70
CA THR A 8 10.06 23.71 2.42
C THR A 8 8.79 24.56 2.47
N GLY A 9 8.12 24.61 3.61
CA GLY A 9 7.00 25.53 3.86
C GLY A 9 7.44 27.01 3.87
N LEU A 10 8.57 27.32 4.51
CA LEU A 10 9.11 28.69 4.59
C LEU A 10 9.67 29.17 3.24
N VAL A 11 10.32 28.29 2.47
CA VAL A 11 10.81 28.61 1.13
C VAL A 11 9.64 28.82 0.16
N GLY A 12 8.58 28.01 0.24
CA GLY A 12 7.35 28.25 -0.55
C GLY A 12 6.63 29.54 -0.17
N ALA A 13 6.57 29.86 1.13
CA ALA A 13 5.93 31.08 1.64
C ALA A 13 6.75 32.36 1.40
N ALA A 14 8.08 32.28 1.27
CA ALA A 14 8.96 33.44 1.05
C ALA A 14 9.22 33.74 -0.42
N VAL A 15 9.27 32.73 -1.29
CA VAL A 15 9.57 32.92 -2.74
C VAL A 15 8.38 33.51 -3.49
N PHE A 16 7.15 33.17 -3.09
CA PHE A 16 5.94 33.63 -3.78
C PHE A 16 5.58 35.12 -3.61
N PRO A 17 5.66 35.74 -2.41
CA PRO A 17 5.44 37.17 -2.28
C PRO A 17 6.53 37.99 -2.98
N LEU A 18 7.76 37.44 -3.08
CA LEU A 18 8.86 38.08 -3.80
C LEU A 18 8.59 38.15 -5.32
N ILE A 19 8.02 37.10 -5.91
CA ILE A 19 7.63 37.06 -7.34
C ILE A 19 6.41 37.97 -7.60
N GLY A 20 5.44 38.02 -6.67
CA GLY A 20 4.29 38.91 -6.75
C GLY A 20 4.67 40.40 -6.67
N LEU A 21 5.68 40.74 -5.86
CA LEU A 21 6.19 42.11 -5.74
C LEU A 21 7.01 42.55 -6.97
N LEU A 22 7.69 41.61 -7.63
CA LEU A 22 8.51 41.85 -8.84
C LEU A 22 7.67 42.02 -10.12
N THR A 23 6.45 41.48 -10.17
CA THR A 23 5.64 41.43 -11.41
C THR A 23 4.53 42.49 -11.49
N GLY A 24 4.27 43.26 -10.42
CA GLY A 24 3.47 44.50 -10.47
C GLY A 24 2.01 44.36 -10.97
N GLY A 25 1.50 43.14 -11.12
CA GLY A 25 0.14 42.86 -11.60
C GLY A 25 -0.79 42.45 -10.45
N ALA A 26 -1.97 43.07 -10.38
CA ALA A 26 -3.02 42.70 -9.42
C ALA A 26 -3.60 41.33 -9.76
N TRP A 27 -2.92 40.26 -9.33
CA TRP A 27 -3.42 38.90 -9.51
C TRP A 27 -4.61 38.65 -8.59
N PRO A 28 -5.63 37.91 -9.05
CA PRO A 28 -6.82 37.66 -8.24
C PRO A 28 -6.49 36.98 -6.90
N VAL A 29 -7.12 37.45 -5.82
CA VAL A 29 -6.91 36.94 -4.44
C VAL A 29 -7.19 35.43 -4.32
N TRP A 30 -8.04 34.85 -5.17
CA TRP A 30 -8.32 33.41 -5.17
C TRP A 30 -7.12 32.55 -5.61
N LEU A 31 -6.24 33.08 -6.46
CA LEU A 31 -5.02 32.39 -6.91
C LEU A 31 -3.98 32.32 -5.77
N TRP A 32 -3.92 33.35 -4.93
CA TRP A 32 -3.13 33.36 -3.70
C TRP A 32 -3.62 32.30 -2.70
N LEU A 33 -4.94 32.24 -2.48
CA LEU A 33 -5.55 31.28 -1.56
C LEU A 33 -5.35 29.82 -2.03
N ALA A 34 -5.50 29.57 -3.33
CA ALA A 34 -5.32 28.26 -3.94
C ALA A 34 -3.87 27.76 -3.83
N THR A 35 -2.89 28.64 -3.99
CA THR A 35 -1.47 28.27 -3.91
C THR A 35 -1.04 27.99 -2.47
N PHE A 36 -1.54 28.76 -1.50
CA PHE A 36 -1.33 28.49 -0.07
C PHE A 36 -1.96 27.16 0.36
N ALA A 37 -3.19 26.88 -0.11
CA ALA A 37 -3.85 25.60 0.12
C ALA A 37 -3.08 24.43 -0.53
N ALA A 38 -2.56 24.61 -1.75
CA ALA A 38 -1.76 23.60 -2.44
C ALA A 38 -0.41 23.34 -1.73
N GLY A 39 0.25 24.39 -1.22
CA GLY A 39 1.49 24.27 -0.44
C GLY A 39 1.30 23.54 0.90
N TYR A 40 0.12 23.68 1.53
CA TYR A 40 -0.22 22.94 2.74
C TYR A 40 -0.67 21.50 2.47
N ALA A 41 -1.33 21.25 1.32
CA ALA A 41 -1.86 19.93 0.95
C ALA A 41 -0.83 19.01 0.27
N ALA A 42 0.15 19.53 -0.47
CA ALA A 42 1.15 18.72 -1.16
C ALA A 42 2.01 17.82 -0.25
N PRO A 43 2.51 18.28 0.93
CA PRO A 43 3.32 17.44 1.81
C PRO A 43 2.50 16.35 2.50
N SER A 44 1.24 16.63 2.85
CA SER A 44 0.36 15.62 3.47
C SER A 44 0.02 14.50 2.48
N TRP A 45 -0.16 14.83 1.21
CA TRP A 45 -0.38 13.85 0.15
C TRP A 45 0.85 12.98 -0.11
N GLN A 46 2.04 13.57 -0.17
CA GLN A 46 3.29 12.81 -0.34
C GLN A 46 3.58 11.89 0.85
N LEU A 47 3.30 12.35 2.08
CA LEU A 47 3.45 11.52 3.28
C LEU A 47 2.49 10.33 3.26
N ASN A 48 1.21 10.58 2.96
CA ASN A 48 0.21 9.52 2.86
C ASN A 48 0.52 8.53 1.73
N ALA A 49 1.08 9.01 0.61
CA ALA A 49 1.51 8.15 -0.48
C ALA A 49 2.70 7.26 -0.07
N ARG A 50 3.67 7.79 0.68
CA ARG A 50 4.81 7.00 1.20
C ARG A 50 4.36 5.98 2.24
N LEU A 51 3.47 6.34 3.15
CA LEU A 51 2.88 5.43 4.12
C LEU A 51 2.11 4.30 3.43
N ARG A 52 1.30 4.63 2.42
CA ARG A 52 0.55 3.64 1.65
C ARG A 52 1.48 2.67 0.90
N ARG A 53 2.55 3.17 0.28
CA ARG A 53 3.56 2.32 -0.38
C ARG A 53 4.22 1.39 0.62
N ARG A 54 4.63 1.91 1.79
CA ARG A 54 5.23 1.12 2.85
C ARG A 54 4.29 0.01 3.35
N ARG A 55 3.02 0.33 3.59
CA ARG A 55 2.01 -0.67 4.00
C ARG A 55 1.82 -1.75 2.95
N LEU A 56 1.76 -1.39 1.66
CA LEU A 56 1.67 -2.38 0.57
C LEU A 56 2.87 -3.33 0.59
N THR A 57 4.09 -2.80 0.77
CA THR A 57 5.29 -3.63 0.91
C THR A 57 5.19 -4.59 2.10
N VAL A 58 4.70 -4.13 3.25
CA VAL A 58 4.49 -5.00 4.42
C VAL A 58 3.45 -6.09 4.14
N VAL A 59 2.35 -5.77 3.45
CA VAL A 59 1.33 -6.76 3.05
C VAL A 59 1.93 -7.85 2.17
N THR A 60 2.75 -7.48 1.18
CA THR A 60 3.41 -8.44 0.29
C THR A 60 4.51 -9.27 0.97
N GLU A 61 5.17 -8.72 2.00
CA GLU A 61 6.20 -9.43 2.76
C GLU A 61 5.61 -10.34 3.85
N THR A 62 4.35 -10.14 4.25
CA THR A 62 3.70 -10.89 5.34
C THR A 62 3.62 -12.41 5.08
N PRO A 63 3.21 -12.90 3.88
CA PRO A 63 3.18 -14.34 3.60
C PRO A 63 4.57 -15.00 3.74
N ALA A 64 5.62 -14.34 3.23
CA ALA A 64 6.98 -14.83 3.32
C ALA A 64 7.47 -14.92 4.78
N ALA A 65 7.12 -13.93 5.61
CA ALA A 65 7.41 -13.97 7.05
C ALA A 65 6.73 -15.16 7.74
N LEU A 66 5.46 -15.44 7.40
CA LEU A 66 4.72 -16.57 7.94
C LEU A 66 5.34 -17.92 7.52
N ASP A 67 5.78 -18.04 6.27
CA ASP A 67 6.43 -19.26 5.78
C ASP A 67 7.73 -19.58 6.53
N LEU A 68 8.54 -18.57 6.83
CA LEU A 68 9.77 -18.73 7.62
C LEU A 68 9.48 -19.10 9.07
N LEU A 69 8.43 -18.52 9.67
CA LEU A 69 7.98 -18.89 11.02
C LEU A 69 7.49 -20.33 11.09
N VAL A 70 6.69 -20.76 10.09
CA VAL A 70 6.25 -22.15 9.95
C VAL A 70 7.44 -23.08 9.81
N LEU A 71 8.42 -22.72 8.96
CA LEU A 71 9.62 -23.52 8.74
C LEU A 71 10.39 -23.70 10.05
N GLY A 72 10.61 -22.61 10.81
CA GLY A 72 11.26 -22.67 12.12
C GLY A 72 10.49 -23.53 13.13
N ALA A 73 9.17 -23.36 13.22
CA ALA A 73 8.32 -24.16 14.09
C ALA A 73 8.34 -25.65 13.71
N SER A 74 8.35 -25.96 12.40
CA SER A 74 8.43 -27.34 11.89
C SER A 74 9.80 -27.99 12.13
N ALA A 75 10.85 -27.17 12.26
CA ALA A 75 12.20 -27.59 12.63
C ALA A 75 12.37 -27.79 14.15
N GLY A 76 11.30 -27.58 14.94
CA GLY A 76 11.32 -27.75 16.39
C GLY A 76 11.94 -26.58 17.16
N LEU A 77 12.12 -25.42 16.53
CA LEU A 77 12.52 -24.20 17.23
C LEU A 77 11.42 -23.73 18.19
N SER A 78 11.81 -23.12 19.31
CA SER A 78 10.84 -22.41 20.14
C SER A 78 10.22 -21.26 19.33
N PRO A 79 8.98 -20.83 19.64
CA PRO A 79 8.34 -19.73 18.92
C PRO A 79 9.26 -18.50 18.85
N GLU A 80 9.86 -18.12 19.97
CA GLU A 80 10.76 -16.97 20.10
C GLU A 80 12.00 -17.12 19.22
N GLN A 81 12.57 -18.33 19.15
CA GLN A 81 13.70 -18.65 18.28
C GLN A 81 13.32 -18.60 16.80
N ALA A 82 12.15 -19.15 16.44
CA ALA A 82 11.63 -19.11 15.07
C ALA A 82 11.38 -17.66 14.62
N LEU A 83 10.88 -16.80 15.51
CA LEU A 83 10.69 -15.38 15.25
C LEU A 83 12.01 -14.63 15.12
N ALA A 84 12.98 -14.90 15.98
CA ALA A 84 14.31 -14.32 15.87
C ALA A 84 15.02 -14.72 14.57
N GLU A 85 14.87 -15.97 14.15
CA GLU A 85 15.45 -16.47 12.89
C GLU A 85 14.74 -15.88 11.66
N THR A 86 13.41 -15.82 11.70
CA THR A 86 12.61 -15.16 10.65
C THR A 86 12.99 -13.69 10.55
N ALA A 87 13.16 -12.99 11.67
CA ALA A 87 13.58 -11.59 11.68
C ALA A 87 14.97 -11.41 11.06
N LYS A 88 15.87 -12.39 11.14
CA LYS A 88 17.19 -12.32 10.48
C LYS A 88 17.14 -12.61 8.99
N GLN A 89 16.36 -13.62 8.58
CA GLN A 89 16.28 -14.08 7.20
C GLN A 89 15.37 -13.22 6.32
N LEU A 90 14.37 -12.57 6.91
CA LEU A 90 13.47 -11.70 6.17
C LEU A 90 14.15 -10.35 5.87
N ASP A 91 14.33 -10.08 4.60
CA ASP A 91 14.72 -8.76 4.09
C ASP A 91 13.51 -7.83 3.96
N GLY A 92 13.77 -6.54 3.79
CA GLY A 92 12.71 -5.54 3.56
C GLY A 92 12.18 -4.86 4.82
N VAL A 93 11.01 -4.23 4.68
CA VAL A 93 10.47 -3.32 5.70
C VAL A 93 9.96 -4.11 6.91
N LEU A 94 9.28 -5.23 6.67
CA LEU A 94 8.75 -6.11 7.70
C LEU A 94 9.88 -6.81 8.46
N GLY A 95 10.94 -7.23 7.76
CA GLY A 95 12.12 -7.82 8.40
C GLY A 95 12.78 -6.88 9.41
N VAL A 96 12.99 -5.61 9.04
CA VAL A 96 13.50 -4.58 9.98
C VAL A 96 12.58 -4.40 11.19
N ALA A 97 11.26 -4.40 10.95
CA ALA A 97 10.29 -4.22 12.03
C ALA A 97 10.24 -5.43 12.99
N LEU A 98 10.33 -6.65 12.46
CA LEU A 98 10.44 -7.86 13.29
C LEU A 98 11.74 -7.89 14.09
N ARG A 99 12.87 -7.45 13.50
CA ARG A 99 14.14 -7.30 14.24
C ARG A 99 14.01 -6.32 15.40
N SER A 100 13.30 -5.21 15.21
CA SER A 100 13.05 -4.28 16.32
C SER A 100 12.22 -4.93 17.44
N VAL A 101 11.18 -5.69 17.11
CA VAL A 101 10.36 -6.40 18.10
C VAL A 101 11.19 -7.42 18.89
N VAL A 102 12.00 -8.22 18.19
CA VAL A 102 12.88 -9.22 18.83
C VAL A 102 13.92 -8.55 19.73
N LEU A 103 14.52 -7.46 19.28
CA LEU A 103 15.50 -6.71 20.07
C LEU A 103 14.86 -6.11 21.33
N GLU A 104 13.68 -5.49 21.20
CA GLU A 104 12.97 -4.86 22.32
C GLU A 104 12.56 -5.88 23.38
N ALA A 105 12.07 -7.05 22.96
CA ALA A 105 11.78 -8.17 23.87
C ALA A 105 13.07 -8.70 24.55
N SER A 106 14.20 -8.74 23.83
CA SER A 106 15.47 -9.26 24.36
C SER A 106 16.12 -8.35 25.41
N ILE A 107 15.86 -7.04 25.37
CA ILE A 107 16.42 -6.05 26.32
C ILE A 107 15.49 -5.77 27.52
N GLY A 108 14.44 -6.57 27.70
CA GLY A 108 13.47 -6.42 28.80
C GLY A 108 12.37 -5.38 28.54
N GLY A 109 12.11 -5.07 27.26
CA GLY A 109 10.98 -4.25 26.81
C GLY A 109 9.66 -5.02 26.78
N PRO A 110 8.72 -4.68 25.88
CA PRO A 110 7.47 -5.41 25.73
C PRO A 110 7.74 -6.86 25.30
N ASP A 111 6.95 -7.79 25.84
CA ASP A 111 7.00 -9.20 25.45
C ASP A 111 6.69 -9.39 23.95
N TYR A 112 7.13 -10.50 23.36
CA TYR A 112 6.99 -10.80 21.94
C TYR A 112 5.54 -10.67 21.45
N ALA A 113 4.56 -11.11 22.25
CA ALA A 113 3.14 -10.98 21.92
C ALA A 113 2.71 -9.51 21.83
N GLU A 114 3.18 -8.68 22.75
CA GLU A 114 2.84 -7.26 22.80
C GLU A 114 3.57 -6.45 21.72
N GLY A 115 4.84 -6.76 21.47
CA GLY A 115 5.60 -6.15 20.37
C GLY A 115 4.99 -6.47 18.99
N LEU A 116 4.54 -7.72 18.78
CA LEU A 116 3.81 -8.10 17.56
C LEU A 116 2.45 -7.38 17.45
N ARG A 117 1.72 -7.20 18.56
CA ARG A 117 0.46 -6.46 18.59
C ARG A 117 0.66 -4.99 18.22
N LEU A 118 1.65 -4.32 18.82
CA LEU A 118 2.00 -2.93 18.53
C LEU A 118 2.44 -2.77 17.06
N LEU A 119 3.19 -3.74 16.53
CA LEU A 119 3.56 -3.76 15.12
C LEU A 119 2.34 -3.90 14.20
N ALA A 120 1.41 -4.81 14.54
CA ALA A 120 0.17 -5.00 13.80
C ALA A 120 -0.72 -3.75 13.81
N GLU A 121 -0.80 -3.03 14.94
CA GLU A 121 -1.55 -1.78 15.05
C GLU A 121 -0.91 -0.65 14.24
N ARG A 122 0.41 -0.59 14.18
CA ARG A 122 1.13 0.45 13.44
C ARG A 122 1.02 0.29 11.93
N GLU A 123 1.16 -0.94 11.43
CA GLU A 123 1.13 -1.22 9.99
C GLU A 123 -0.31 -1.45 9.46
N GLU A 124 -1.28 -1.70 10.35
CA GLU A 124 -2.70 -1.97 10.03
C GLU A 124 -2.88 -3.12 9.02
N VAL A 125 -2.03 -4.14 9.08
CA VAL A 125 -2.08 -5.30 8.17
C VAL A 125 -2.83 -6.45 8.85
N PRO A 126 -3.94 -6.95 8.25
CA PRO A 126 -4.74 -8.03 8.84
C PRO A 126 -3.94 -9.30 9.15
N GLY A 127 -2.98 -9.67 8.28
CA GLY A 127 -2.15 -10.86 8.44
C GLY A 127 -1.27 -10.81 9.69
N LEU A 128 -0.69 -9.64 10.00
CA LEU A 128 0.13 -9.45 11.22
C LEU A 128 -0.73 -9.48 12.49
N ARG A 129 -1.97 -8.98 12.41
CA ARG A 129 -2.91 -9.03 13.55
C ARG A 129 -3.26 -10.47 13.88
N SER A 130 -3.63 -11.27 12.88
CA SER A 130 -3.91 -12.69 13.06
C SER A 130 -2.69 -13.49 13.55
N LEU A 131 -1.48 -13.11 13.14
CA LEU A 131 -0.25 -13.69 13.66
C LEU A 131 -0.08 -13.41 15.16
N ALA A 132 -0.21 -12.14 15.59
CA ALA A 132 -0.09 -11.76 17.00
C ALA A 132 -1.14 -12.46 17.88
N ASP A 133 -2.38 -12.56 17.40
CA ASP A 133 -3.47 -13.25 18.11
C ASP A 133 -3.19 -14.75 18.25
N THR A 134 -2.72 -15.39 17.17
CA THR A 134 -2.37 -16.83 17.15
C THR A 134 -1.17 -17.13 18.04
N TRP A 135 -0.16 -16.25 18.01
CA TRP A 135 1.02 -16.33 18.87
C TRP A 135 0.64 -16.29 20.35
N ARG A 136 -0.17 -15.29 20.72
CA ARG A 136 -0.66 -15.15 22.09
C ARG A 136 -1.45 -16.39 22.54
N LEU A 137 -2.31 -16.91 21.68
CA LEU A 137 -3.13 -18.09 21.99
C LEU A 137 -2.26 -19.34 22.22
N ALA A 138 -1.27 -19.57 21.36
CA ALA A 138 -0.39 -20.73 21.46
C ALA A 138 0.60 -20.66 22.62
N HIS A 139 1.11 -19.46 22.95
CA HIS A 139 1.93 -19.27 24.15
C HIS A 139 1.12 -19.54 25.43
N GLN A 140 -0.17 -19.17 25.45
CA GLN A 140 -1.04 -19.39 26.62
C GLN A 140 -1.56 -20.83 26.76
N GLN A 141 -1.69 -21.59 25.67
CA GLN A 141 -2.33 -22.91 25.67
C GLN A 141 -1.38 -24.10 25.44
N GLY A 142 -0.11 -23.88 25.07
CA GLY A 142 0.84 -24.96 24.80
C GLY A 142 0.47 -25.84 23.59
N THR A 143 -0.47 -25.39 22.76
CA THR A 143 -0.94 -26.09 21.56
C THR A 143 0.12 -25.99 20.45
N PRO A 144 0.25 -27.02 19.59
CA PRO A 144 1.23 -27.01 18.51
C PRO A 144 0.96 -25.83 17.56
N LEU A 145 1.91 -24.88 17.52
CA LEU A 145 1.85 -23.64 16.74
C LEU A 145 1.90 -23.89 15.22
N ALA A 146 2.56 -24.98 14.82
CA ALA A 146 2.82 -25.33 13.42
C ALA A 146 1.55 -25.44 12.54
N PRO A 147 0.51 -26.23 12.88
CA PRO A 147 -0.70 -26.33 12.04
C PRO A 147 -1.47 -25.01 11.92
N ALA A 148 -1.51 -24.18 12.97
CA ALA A 148 -2.19 -22.89 12.93
C ALA A 148 -1.46 -21.89 12.01
N MET A 149 -0.13 -21.84 12.09
CA MET A 149 0.68 -21.01 11.20
C MET A 149 0.64 -21.49 9.74
N LEU A 150 0.58 -22.81 9.50
CA LEU A 150 0.40 -23.40 8.17
C LEU A 150 -0.92 -22.96 7.52
N ALA A 151 -2.02 -23.02 8.28
CA ALA A 151 -3.32 -22.55 7.81
C ALA A 151 -3.30 -21.03 7.52
N LEU A 152 -2.59 -20.25 8.35
CA LEU A 152 -2.44 -18.81 8.14
C LEU A 152 -1.62 -18.48 6.88
N SER A 153 -0.52 -19.20 6.65
CA SER A 153 0.31 -19.09 5.44
C SER A 153 -0.49 -19.39 4.17
N GLN A 154 -1.24 -20.49 4.16
CA GLN A 154 -2.10 -20.86 3.02
C GLN A 154 -3.14 -19.78 2.73
N THR A 155 -3.81 -19.29 3.78
CA THR A 155 -4.81 -18.21 3.66
C THR A 155 -4.17 -16.91 3.13
N ALA A 156 -2.94 -16.59 3.55
CA ALA A 156 -2.23 -15.40 3.10
C ALA A 156 -1.86 -15.52 1.60
N ARG A 157 -1.37 -16.68 1.15
CA ARG A 157 -1.05 -16.95 -0.25
C ARG A 157 -2.28 -16.93 -1.16
N ASP A 158 -3.40 -17.46 -0.70
CA ASP A 158 -4.66 -17.46 -1.47
C ASP A 158 -5.21 -16.04 -1.63
N ARG A 159 -5.07 -15.19 -0.60
CA ARG A 159 -5.40 -13.76 -0.69
C ARG A 159 -4.50 -13.02 -1.67
N GLU A 160 -3.19 -13.27 -1.63
CA GLU A 160 -2.25 -12.66 -2.59
C GLU A 160 -2.61 -13.04 -4.03
N ARG A 161 -2.89 -14.32 -4.30
CA ARG A 161 -3.35 -14.79 -5.62
C ARG A 161 -4.63 -14.09 -6.05
N THR A 162 -5.61 -13.97 -5.16
CA THR A 162 -6.88 -13.32 -5.47
C THR A 162 -6.67 -11.84 -5.77
N GLN A 163 -5.80 -11.14 -5.03
CA GLN A 163 -5.45 -9.75 -5.31
C GLN A 163 -4.79 -9.59 -6.68
N LEU A 164 -3.84 -10.46 -7.04
CA LEU A 164 -3.21 -10.45 -8.36
C LEU A 164 -4.23 -10.68 -9.50
N LEU A 165 -5.19 -11.59 -9.28
CA LEU A 165 -6.29 -11.84 -10.23
C LEU A 165 -7.26 -10.66 -10.33
N GLU A 166 -7.60 -10.01 -9.22
CA GLU A 166 -8.44 -8.81 -9.21
C GLU A 166 -7.78 -7.63 -9.93
N GLU A 167 -6.47 -7.45 -9.74
CA GLU A 167 -5.69 -6.44 -10.45
C GLU A 167 -5.60 -6.76 -11.95
N GLY A 168 -5.38 -8.03 -12.32
CA GLY A 168 -5.42 -8.50 -13.70
C GLY A 168 -6.80 -8.30 -14.36
N GLY A 169 -7.88 -8.57 -13.63
CA GLY A 169 -9.25 -8.35 -14.09
C GLY A 169 -9.55 -6.87 -14.34
N LYS A 170 -9.11 -5.98 -13.45
CA LYS A 170 -9.23 -4.52 -13.63
C LYS A 170 -8.44 -4.02 -14.85
N ALA A 171 -7.27 -4.60 -15.12
CA ALA A 171 -6.50 -4.31 -16.33
C ALA A 171 -7.24 -4.73 -17.60
N ALA A 172 -7.88 -5.92 -17.60
CA ALA A 172 -8.68 -6.40 -18.73
C ALA A 172 -9.88 -5.48 -19.05
N VAL A 173 -10.59 -5.00 -18.03
CA VAL A 173 -11.71 -4.05 -18.22
C VAL A 173 -11.22 -2.70 -18.77
N ARG A 174 -10.04 -2.22 -18.33
CA ARG A 174 -9.44 -0.99 -18.87
C ARG A 174 -9.04 -1.12 -20.35
N MET A 175 -8.69 -2.30 -20.83
CA MET A 175 -8.42 -2.54 -22.26
C MET A 175 -9.68 -2.44 -23.13
N LEU A 176 -10.86 -2.72 -22.56
CA LEU A 176 -12.13 -2.62 -23.29
C LEU A 176 -12.50 -1.18 -23.66
N PHE A 177 -12.10 -0.20 -22.84
CA PHE A 177 -12.46 1.21 -23.04
C PHE A 177 -11.86 1.81 -24.32
N PRO A 178 -10.53 1.72 -24.58
CA PRO A 178 -9.95 2.12 -25.87
C PRO A 178 -10.54 1.37 -27.06
N ILE A 179 -10.78 0.06 -26.93
CA ILE A 179 -11.33 -0.78 -28.02
C ILE A 179 -12.75 -0.31 -28.38
N ALA A 180 -13.61 -0.13 -27.37
CA ALA A 180 -14.96 0.38 -27.57
C ALA A 180 -14.92 1.77 -28.22
N PHE A 181 -14.05 2.66 -27.74
CA PHE A 181 -13.96 4.03 -28.26
C PHE A 181 -13.36 4.12 -29.68
N CYS A 182 -12.56 3.14 -30.12
CA CYS A 182 -12.05 3.07 -31.50
C CYS A 182 -13.02 2.36 -32.46
N ILE A 183 -13.61 1.24 -32.05
CA ILE A 183 -14.48 0.44 -32.93
C ILE A 183 -15.87 1.08 -33.06
N PHE A 184 -16.44 1.59 -31.97
CA PHE A 184 -17.78 2.19 -31.97
C PHE A 184 -17.97 3.33 -32.99
N PRO A 185 -17.09 4.35 -33.09
CA PRO A 185 -17.25 5.41 -34.08
C PRO A 185 -17.10 4.90 -35.51
N VAL A 186 -16.19 3.95 -35.78
CA VAL A 186 -16.03 3.33 -37.10
C VAL A 186 -17.32 2.57 -37.48
N PHE A 187 -17.89 1.82 -36.54
CA PHE A 187 -19.13 1.09 -36.75
C PHE A 187 -20.30 2.03 -37.07
N LEU A 188 -20.40 3.16 -36.36
CA LEU A 188 -21.42 4.18 -36.56
C LEU A 188 -21.29 4.82 -37.95
N ILE A 189 -20.07 5.14 -38.39
CA ILE A 189 -19.81 5.67 -39.73
C ILE A 189 -20.25 4.67 -40.81
N VAL A 190 -19.84 3.41 -40.71
CA VAL A 190 -20.17 2.38 -41.71
C VAL A 190 -21.68 2.14 -41.80
N LEU A 191 -22.39 2.19 -40.68
CA LEU A 191 -23.83 1.94 -40.64
C LEU A 191 -24.66 3.16 -41.09
N LEU A 192 -24.29 4.37 -40.65
CA LEU A 192 -25.02 5.59 -41.02
C LEU A 192 -24.69 6.08 -42.42
N TYR A 193 -23.53 5.74 -42.98
CA TYR A 193 -23.12 6.16 -44.33
C TYR A 193 -24.13 5.76 -45.42
N PRO A 194 -24.51 4.48 -45.60
CA PRO A 194 -25.47 4.09 -46.64
C PRO A 194 -26.87 4.62 -46.36
N ALA A 195 -27.30 4.66 -45.09
CA ALA A 195 -28.60 5.18 -44.70
C ALA A 195 -28.71 6.68 -44.97
N GLY A 196 -27.65 7.45 -44.69
CA GLY A 196 -27.56 8.88 -45.00
C GLY A 196 -27.55 9.15 -46.50
N VAL A 197 -26.79 8.36 -47.28
CA VAL A 197 -26.77 8.47 -48.76
C VAL A 197 -28.14 8.16 -49.37
N GLN A 198 -28.87 7.18 -48.84
CA GLN A 198 -30.23 6.85 -49.29
C GLN A 198 -31.25 7.92 -48.91
N LEU A 199 -31.16 8.50 -47.70
CA LEU A 199 -32.07 9.56 -47.23
C LEU A 199 -31.84 10.91 -47.92
N LEU A 200 -30.58 11.25 -48.25
CA LEU A 200 -30.23 12.48 -48.96
C LEU A 200 -30.44 12.41 -50.48
N GLY A 201 -30.87 11.26 -51.03
CA GLY A 201 -31.28 11.16 -52.42
C GLY A 201 -30.15 11.29 -53.45
N LEU A 202 -28.91 10.95 -53.08
CA LEU A 202 -27.74 10.92 -53.98
C LEU A 202 -27.63 9.62 -54.81
N GLY A 203 -28.66 8.78 -54.76
CA GLY A 203 -28.76 7.51 -55.52
C GLY A 203 -29.74 7.60 -56.69
N ARG A 204 -29.56 8.58 -57.59
CA ARG A 204 -30.09 8.54 -58.95
C ARG A 204 -28.95 8.66 -59.94
#